data_AF-A0A7Z9WWG5-F1
#
_entry.id   AF-A0A7Z9WWG5-F1
#
_cell.length_a   1.000
_cell.length_b   1.000
_cell.length_c   1.000
_cell.angle_alpha   90.00
_cell.angle_beta   90.00
_cell.angle_gamma   90.00
#
_symmetry.space_group_name_H-M   'P 1'
#
loop_
_entity.id
_entity.type
_entity.pdbx_description
1 polymer ?
#
loop_
_entity_poly.entity_id
_entity_poly.type
_entity_poly.pdbx_seq_one_letter_code
_entity_poly.pdbx_strand_id
1 'polypeptide(L)'
;GGSIRAFCPYSQMGLRRVEDAAAEYVEKRMQFLITRFEENGRNIVVSARELLELEREKLRDSLKETLTEGQTIEGVITSIREFGAFVDIGGVDGLVPISEIGWSRVENINDYYAVDQKVSVLVKKLDWDNNRITLSIKGTLEDPWEEAAAKLSNGNIIMGKVVRLAQFGAFVSLEEAGVDGLIHISKLGKGRRINHPREVLEEGQEIEVQVESVDLEEKRISLAPSDYVSPEDDQKSEDRLVKDFKKSNKKQSATLGTFGDLLKAKLAEKS
;
A
#
# COMPACT_ATOMS: atom_id res chain seq x y z
N GLY A 1 -18.76 -17.56 61.15
CA GLY A 1 -17.91 -17.26 59.99
C GLY A 1 -17.20 -15.96 60.26
N GLY A 2 -15.88 -15.98 60.41
CA GLY A 2 -15.10 -14.78 60.78
C GLY A 2 -15.13 -13.75 59.66
N SER A 3 -15.65 -12.56 59.94
CA SER A 3 -15.56 -11.40 59.06
C SER A 3 -14.17 -10.77 59.19
N ILE A 4 -13.16 -11.45 58.65
CA ILE A 4 -11.80 -10.92 58.60
C ILE A 4 -11.79 -9.78 57.58
N ARG A 5 -11.39 -8.57 58.02
CA ARG A 5 -11.30 -7.40 57.15
C ARG A 5 -9.89 -7.33 56.56
N ALA A 6 -9.82 -7.24 55.23
CA ALA A 6 -8.59 -7.02 54.50
C ALA A 6 -8.62 -5.65 53.83
N PHE A 7 -7.44 -5.04 53.68
CA PHE A 7 -7.23 -3.76 53.05
C PHE A 7 -6.46 -3.96 51.75
N CYS A 8 -7.00 -3.46 50.64
CA CYS A 8 -6.32 -3.42 49.36
C CYS A 8 -6.03 -1.95 49.01
N PRO A 9 -4.76 -1.53 48.90
CA PRO A 9 -4.44 -0.20 48.37
C PRO A 9 -4.95 -0.05 46.94
N TYR A 10 -5.49 1.12 46.58
CA TYR A 10 -6.00 1.39 45.22
C TYR A 10 -4.97 1.14 44.11
N SER A 11 -3.68 1.35 44.38
CA SER A 11 -2.57 1.07 43.45
C SER A 11 -2.27 -0.43 43.25
N GLN A 12 -2.86 -1.30 44.08
CA GLN A 12 -2.70 -2.75 44.09
C GLN A 12 -3.98 -3.48 43.61
N MET A 13 -4.98 -2.73 43.14
CA MET A 13 -6.26 -3.28 42.64
C MET A 13 -6.25 -3.61 41.15
N GLY A 14 -5.39 -2.96 40.35
CA GLY A 14 -5.37 -3.11 38.90
C GLY A 14 -4.06 -2.63 38.25
N LEU A 15 -3.90 -2.94 36.97
CA LEU A 15 -2.70 -2.62 36.19
C LEU A 15 -2.74 -1.21 35.58
N ARG A 16 -3.94 -0.66 35.31
CA ARG A 16 -4.13 0.70 34.81
C ARG A 16 -4.53 1.62 35.96
N ARG A 17 -4.08 2.88 35.93
CA ARG A 17 -4.65 3.91 36.80
C ARG A 17 -6.08 4.17 36.35
N VAL A 18 -7.04 3.84 37.21
CA VAL A 18 -8.44 4.22 37.03
C VAL A 18 -8.68 5.45 37.89
N GLU A 19 -9.22 6.51 37.30
CA GLU A 19 -9.56 7.75 38.04
C GLU A 19 -10.69 7.50 39.06
N ASP A 20 -11.65 6.63 38.72
CA ASP A 20 -12.76 6.21 39.57
C ASP A 20 -12.69 4.73 39.99
N ALA A 21 -11.68 4.40 40.80
CA ALA A 21 -11.53 3.04 41.35
C ALA A 21 -12.73 2.59 42.21
N ALA A 22 -13.52 3.52 42.75
CA ALA A 22 -14.73 3.19 43.50
C ALA A 22 -15.88 2.70 42.59
N ALA A 23 -16.05 3.25 41.39
CA ALA A 23 -17.11 2.83 40.49
C ALA A 23 -16.84 1.47 39.83
N GLU A 24 -15.56 1.18 39.56
CA GLU A 24 -15.19 -0.01 38.80
C GLU A 24 -15.05 -1.28 39.67
N TYR A 25 -14.72 -1.14 40.95
CA TYR A 25 -14.39 -2.28 41.81
C TYR A 25 -15.36 -2.51 42.98
N VAL A 26 -16.31 -1.61 43.24
CA VAL A 26 -17.34 -1.82 44.26
C VAL A 26 -18.27 -2.96 43.83
N GLU A 27 -18.59 -3.86 44.77
CA GLU A 27 -19.40 -5.07 44.60
C GLU A 27 -18.85 -6.18 43.68
N LYS A 28 -17.68 -5.99 43.04
CA LYS A 28 -17.02 -7.07 42.29
C LYS A 28 -16.29 -8.04 43.21
N ARG A 29 -16.45 -9.34 42.95
CA ARG A 29 -15.70 -10.41 43.62
C ARG A 29 -14.43 -10.68 42.81
N MET A 30 -13.27 -10.37 43.39
CA MET A 30 -11.97 -10.65 42.79
C MET A 30 -11.16 -11.56 43.72
N GLN A 31 -10.17 -12.25 43.15
CA GLN A 31 -9.19 -13.00 43.92
C GLN A 31 -8.03 -12.05 44.28
N PHE A 32 -7.54 -12.17 45.51
CA PHE A 32 -6.44 -11.33 45.99
C PHE A 32 -5.38 -12.20 46.66
N LEU A 33 -4.11 -11.85 46.45
CA LEU A 33 -3.00 -12.44 47.17
C LEU A 33 -2.78 -11.68 48.48
N ILE A 34 -2.52 -12.40 49.58
CA ILE A 34 -2.14 -11.78 50.85
C ILE A 34 -0.66 -11.41 50.79
N THR A 35 -0.36 -10.12 50.71
CA THR A 35 1.02 -9.61 50.67
C THR A 35 1.60 -9.41 52.06
N ARG A 36 0.76 -9.04 53.03
CA ARG A 36 1.20 -8.81 54.41
C ARG A 36 0.13 -9.25 55.40
N PHE A 37 0.56 -10.02 56.40
CA PHE A 37 -0.28 -10.52 57.48
C PHE A 37 0.37 -10.16 58.82
N GLU A 38 -0.27 -9.28 59.60
CA GLU A 38 0.18 -8.91 60.94
C GLU A 38 -0.66 -9.60 62.02
N GLU A 39 -0.02 -9.99 63.12
CA GLU A 39 -0.57 -10.90 64.13
C GLU A 39 -1.76 -10.27 64.88
N ASN A 40 -2.82 -11.08 65.04
CA ASN A 40 -4.19 -10.80 65.52
C ASN A 40 -5.26 -10.50 64.46
N GLY A 41 -4.98 -10.68 63.17
CA GLY A 41 -6.03 -10.73 62.13
C GLY A 41 -6.81 -9.43 61.93
N ARG A 42 -6.27 -8.30 62.43
CA ARG A 42 -6.88 -6.97 62.30
C ARG A 42 -6.48 -6.24 61.03
N ASN A 43 -5.26 -6.47 60.52
CA ASN A 43 -4.74 -5.83 59.32
C ASN A 43 -4.18 -6.91 58.37
N ILE A 44 -4.93 -7.22 57.31
CA ILE A 44 -4.46 -8.05 56.20
C ILE A 44 -4.33 -7.14 55.00
N VAL A 45 -3.14 -7.02 54.42
CA VAL A 45 -2.95 -6.29 53.17
C VAL A 45 -3.02 -7.29 52.03
N VAL A 46 -3.85 -6.98 51.04
CA VAL A 46 -4.06 -7.83 49.87
C VAL A 46 -3.75 -7.08 48.58
N SER A 47 -3.26 -7.79 47.56
CA SER A 47 -3.00 -7.26 46.22
C SER A 47 -3.73 -8.11 45.17
N ALA A 48 -4.56 -7.47 44.34
CA ALA A 48 -5.12 -8.10 43.14
C ALA A 48 -4.15 -7.96 41.96
N ARG A 49 -3.29 -6.93 41.99
CA ARG A 49 -2.31 -6.67 40.93
C ARG A 49 -1.35 -7.83 40.73
N GLU A 50 -0.77 -8.37 41.80
CA GLU A 50 0.20 -9.48 41.70
C GLU A 50 -0.42 -10.74 41.07
N LEU A 51 -1.70 -11.01 41.36
CA LEU A 51 -2.42 -12.15 40.80
C LEU A 51 -2.71 -11.94 39.30
N LEU A 52 -3.14 -10.72 38.92
CA LEU A 52 -3.33 -10.31 37.53
C LEU A 52 -2.00 -10.30 36.74
N GLU A 53 -0.88 -9.97 37.39
CA GLU A 53 0.46 -9.93 36.81
C GLU A 53 0.96 -11.35 36.53
N LEU A 54 0.77 -12.29 37.47
CA LEU A 54 1.06 -13.72 37.29
C LEU A 54 0.19 -14.38 36.20
N GLU A 55 -1.10 -14.04 36.11
CA GLU A 55 -1.96 -14.52 35.02
C GLU A 55 -1.52 -13.99 33.66
N ARG A 56 -1.17 -12.69 33.58
CA ARG A 56 -0.61 -12.10 32.36
C ARG A 56 0.75 -12.70 32.02
N GLU A 57 1.63 -12.98 32.98
CA GLU A 57 2.92 -13.62 32.71
C GLU A 57 2.76 -15.00 32.08
N LYS A 58 1.84 -15.83 32.57
CA LYS A 58 1.57 -17.15 31.97
C LYS A 58 1.00 -17.04 30.54
N LEU A 59 0.10 -16.07 30.31
CA LEU A 59 -0.40 -15.75 28.97
C LEU A 59 0.73 -15.23 28.06
N ARG A 60 1.64 -14.41 28.60
CA ARG A 60 2.81 -13.90 27.89
C ARG A 60 3.80 -14.99 27.52
N ASP A 61 4.09 -15.91 28.43
CA ASP A 61 5.05 -17.00 28.18
C ASP A 61 4.52 -17.94 27.09
N SER A 62 3.23 -18.30 27.16
CA SER A 62 2.59 -19.11 26.12
C SER A 62 2.51 -18.40 24.76
N LEU A 63 2.25 -17.10 24.76
CA LEU A 63 2.34 -16.30 23.52
C LEU A 63 3.78 -16.17 23.03
N LYS A 64 4.77 -16.06 23.91
CA LYS A 64 6.19 -15.97 23.54
C LYS A 64 6.72 -17.23 22.88
N GLU A 65 6.21 -18.39 23.27
CA GLU A 65 6.53 -19.66 22.63
C GLU A 65 5.84 -19.85 21.28
N THR A 66 4.68 -19.23 21.09
CA THR A 66 3.87 -19.41 19.86
C THR A 66 4.13 -18.32 18.82
N LEU A 67 4.54 -17.11 19.24
CA LEU A 67 4.71 -15.97 18.33
C LEU A 67 5.92 -16.16 17.43
N THR A 68 5.68 -16.06 16.13
CA THR A 68 6.70 -16.09 15.08
C THR A 68 6.60 -14.85 14.21
N GLU A 69 7.73 -14.39 13.67
CA GLU A 69 7.75 -13.31 12.69
C GLU A 69 6.99 -13.73 11.44
N GLY A 70 6.10 -12.86 10.94
CA GLY A 70 5.21 -13.11 9.80
C GLY A 70 3.83 -13.66 10.18
N GLN A 71 3.58 -13.97 11.45
CA GLN A 71 2.25 -14.42 11.88
C GLN A 71 1.25 -13.26 11.94
N THR A 72 0.03 -13.52 11.47
CA THR A 72 -1.12 -12.62 11.66
C THR A 72 -1.81 -12.95 12.98
N ILE A 73 -2.03 -11.93 13.80
CA ILE A 73 -2.69 -12.03 15.10
C ILE A 73 -3.71 -10.90 15.27
N GLU A 74 -4.70 -11.13 16.12
CA GLU A 74 -5.65 -10.09 16.50
C GLU A 74 -5.14 -9.34 17.73
N GLY A 75 -5.25 -8.02 17.72
CA GLY A 75 -4.90 -7.17 18.84
C GLY A 75 -5.90 -6.04 19.04
N VAL A 76 -5.82 -5.38 20.19
CA VAL A 76 -6.69 -4.26 20.57
C VAL A 76 -5.87 -2.98 20.64
N ILE A 77 -6.32 -1.93 19.97
CA ILE A 77 -5.63 -0.63 19.99
C ILE A 77 -5.74 -0.02 21.38
N THR A 78 -4.64 0.09 22.11
CA THR A 78 -4.63 0.69 23.46
C THR A 78 -4.46 2.20 23.42
N SER A 79 -3.73 2.73 22.43
CA SER A 79 -3.47 4.17 22.30
C SER A 79 -3.03 4.52 20.89
N ILE A 80 -3.49 5.65 20.37
CA ILE A 80 -3.10 6.18 19.06
C ILE A 80 -2.24 7.43 19.30
N ARG A 81 -1.11 7.54 18.59
CA ARG A 81 -0.23 8.71 18.59
C ARG A 81 0.04 9.16 17.15
N GLU A 82 0.55 10.37 16.98
CA GLU A 82 0.83 10.95 15.65
C GLU A 82 1.82 10.12 14.80
N PHE A 83 2.71 9.36 15.43
CA PHE A 83 3.70 8.53 14.73
C PHE A 83 3.25 7.06 14.55
N GLY A 84 2.13 6.65 15.13
CA GLY A 84 1.67 5.26 15.08
C GLY A 84 0.65 4.87 16.15
N ALA A 85 0.15 3.64 16.07
CA ALA A 85 -0.81 3.07 17.01
C ALA A 85 -0.17 1.97 17.88
N PHE A 86 -0.52 1.93 19.17
CA PHE A 86 -0.16 0.86 20.09
C PHE A 86 -1.28 -0.17 20.13
N VAL A 87 -0.93 -1.43 19.97
CA VAL A 87 -1.85 -2.56 19.89
C VAL A 87 -1.42 -3.62 20.91
N ASP A 88 -2.29 -3.95 21.87
CA ASP A 88 -2.10 -5.08 22.79
C ASP A 88 -2.54 -6.36 22.07
N ILE A 89 -1.61 -7.29 21.91
CA ILE A 89 -1.81 -8.57 21.23
C ILE A 89 -1.93 -9.73 22.24
N GLY A 90 -2.39 -9.45 23.46
CA GLY A 90 -2.69 -10.47 24.47
C GLY A 90 -1.64 -10.59 25.57
N GLY A 91 -0.94 -9.51 25.90
CA GLY A 91 0.06 -9.50 26.98
C GLY A 91 1.35 -8.77 26.65
N VAL A 92 1.57 -8.43 25.38
CA VAL A 92 2.67 -7.61 24.91
C VAL A 92 2.11 -6.47 24.06
N ASP A 93 2.68 -5.27 24.24
CA ASP A 93 2.32 -4.10 23.44
C ASP A 93 3.17 -4.07 22.17
N GLY A 94 2.50 -4.03 21.03
CA GLY A 94 3.12 -3.79 19.73
C GLY A 94 2.87 -2.37 19.24
N LEU A 95 3.81 -1.85 18.46
CA LEU A 95 3.72 -0.55 17.80
C LEU A 95 3.52 -0.77 16.31
N VAL A 96 2.48 -0.14 15.77
CA VAL A 96 2.23 -0.03 14.33
C VAL A 96 2.62 1.37 13.89
N PRO A 97 3.70 1.54 13.10
CA PRO A 97 4.07 2.84 12.53
C PRO A 97 2.98 3.38 11.61
N ILE A 98 2.85 4.70 11.47
CA ILE A 98 1.84 5.30 10.57
C ILE A 98 1.95 4.82 9.11
N SER A 99 3.17 4.50 8.64
CA SER A 99 3.44 3.95 7.31
C SER A 99 2.97 2.49 7.12
N GLU A 100 2.62 1.81 8.20
CA GLU A 100 2.20 0.41 8.24
C GLU A 100 0.70 0.25 8.57
N ILE A 101 -0.04 1.37 8.70
CA ILE A 101 -1.48 1.37 8.98
C ILE A 101 -2.30 1.17 7.70
N GLY A 102 -1.81 1.66 6.57
CA GLY A 102 -2.50 1.54 5.28
C GLY A 102 -1.58 1.79 4.08
N TRP A 103 -2.08 1.47 2.90
CA TRP A 103 -1.39 1.71 1.63
C TRP A 103 -1.44 3.18 1.18
N SER A 104 -2.53 3.86 1.54
CA SER A 104 -2.72 5.29 1.30
C SER A 104 -2.04 6.13 2.37
N ARG A 105 -1.74 7.40 2.03
CA ARG A 105 -1.19 8.35 2.99
C ARG A 105 -2.25 8.68 4.06
N VAL A 106 -2.14 8.05 5.22
CA VAL A 106 -2.99 8.34 6.38
C VAL A 106 -2.45 9.57 7.08
N GLU A 107 -3.18 10.67 7.07
CA GLU A 107 -2.84 11.88 7.83
C GLU A 107 -3.26 11.74 9.30
N ASN A 108 -4.47 11.21 9.53
CA ASN A 108 -5.00 10.96 10.86
C ASN A 108 -5.45 9.51 11.03
N ILE A 109 -4.85 8.83 11.99
CA ILE A 109 -5.19 7.45 12.33
C ILE A 109 -6.57 7.38 12.99
N ASN A 110 -6.93 8.41 13.76
CA ASN A 110 -8.20 8.52 14.49
C ASN A 110 -9.44 8.50 13.58
N ASP A 111 -9.29 8.86 12.30
CA ASP A 111 -10.41 8.86 11.35
C ASP A 111 -10.78 7.44 10.90
N TYR A 112 -9.82 6.50 10.98
CA TYR A 112 -9.98 5.11 10.54
C TYR A 112 -10.08 4.11 11.69
N TYR A 113 -9.40 4.39 12.80
CA TYR A 113 -9.26 3.47 13.92
C TYR A 113 -9.54 4.18 15.24
N ALA A 114 -10.32 3.53 16.11
CA ALA A 114 -10.62 3.99 17.45
C ALA A 114 -9.77 3.25 18.50
N VAL A 115 -9.56 3.91 19.65
CA VAL A 115 -9.01 3.25 20.84
C VAL A 115 -9.99 2.16 21.31
N ASP A 116 -9.46 1.04 21.81
CA ASP A 116 -10.15 -0.21 22.15
C ASP A 116 -10.79 -0.98 20.97
N GLN A 117 -10.45 -0.62 19.74
CA GLN A 117 -10.86 -1.38 18.56
C GLN A 117 -10.00 -2.63 18.35
N LYS A 118 -10.65 -3.75 18.00
CA LYS A 118 -9.97 -4.98 17.55
C LYS A 118 -9.49 -4.81 16.10
N VAL A 119 -8.21 -5.10 15.86
CA VAL A 119 -7.58 -5.05 14.55
C VAL A 119 -6.68 -6.27 14.32
N SER A 120 -6.62 -6.73 13.08
CA SER A 120 -5.72 -7.81 12.68
C SER A 120 -4.39 -7.22 12.21
N VAL A 121 -3.30 -7.68 12.82
CA VAL A 121 -1.96 -7.16 12.63
C VAL A 121 -0.98 -8.30 12.33
N LEU A 122 -0.06 -8.03 11.42
CA LEU A 122 1.04 -8.93 11.06
C LEU A 122 2.29 -8.55 11.84
N VAL A 123 2.94 -9.56 12.43
CA VAL A 123 4.20 -9.38 13.16
C VAL A 123 5.35 -9.21 12.17
N LYS A 124 5.92 -8.00 12.07
CA LYS A 124 7.10 -7.77 11.22
C LYS A 124 8.41 -8.08 11.93
N LYS A 125 8.51 -7.67 13.20
CA LYS A 125 9.74 -7.80 13.98
C LYS A 125 9.42 -8.00 15.45
N LEU A 126 10.09 -8.97 16.06
CA LEU A 126 9.98 -9.26 17.48
C LEU A 126 11.26 -8.81 18.20
N ASP A 127 11.15 -7.86 19.13
CA ASP A 127 12.23 -7.50 20.05
C ASP A 127 11.88 -7.99 21.47
N TRP A 128 12.39 -9.16 21.81
CA TRP A 128 12.19 -9.81 23.11
C TRP A 128 12.97 -9.15 24.24
N ASP A 129 14.03 -8.39 23.94
CA ASP A 129 14.86 -7.75 24.97
C ASP A 129 14.13 -6.57 25.59
N ASN A 130 13.39 -5.82 24.76
CA ASN A 130 12.63 -4.64 25.19
C ASN A 130 11.14 -4.90 25.35
N ASN A 131 10.67 -6.14 25.10
CA ASN A 131 9.24 -6.47 24.98
C ASN A 131 8.50 -5.53 24.01
N ARG A 132 9.14 -5.17 22.89
CA ARG A 132 8.56 -4.30 21.87
C ARG A 132 8.40 -5.08 20.59
N ILE A 133 7.21 -5.04 20.02
CA ILE A 133 6.93 -5.76 18.77
C ILE A 133 6.57 -4.72 17.73
N THR A 134 7.18 -4.80 16.55
CA THR A 134 6.78 -3.98 15.41
C THR A 134 5.73 -4.74 14.63
N LEU A 135 4.54 -4.16 14.59
CA LEU A 135 3.36 -4.72 13.95
C LEU A 135 3.03 -3.94 12.68
N SER A 136 2.31 -4.56 11.77
CA SER A 136 1.85 -3.96 10.52
C SER A 136 0.40 -4.36 10.26
N ILE A 137 -0.49 -3.38 10.10
CA ILE A 137 -1.87 -3.61 9.63
C ILE A 137 -1.88 -3.80 8.12
N LYS A 138 -0.92 -3.18 7.43
CA LYS A 138 -0.69 -3.30 5.99
C LYS A 138 -0.38 -4.72 5.53
N GLY A 139 0.35 -5.51 6.33
CA GLY A 139 0.68 -6.90 5.98
C GLY A 139 -0.54 -7.84 5.89
N THR A 140 -1.67 -7.44 6.47
CA THR A 140 -2.95 -8.14 6.39
C THR A 140 -3.84 -7.62 5.25
N LEU A 141 -3.50 -6.46 4.68
CA LEU A 141 -4.22 -5.86 3.56
C LEU A 141 -3.57 -6.32 2.25
N GLU A 142 -4.38 -6.76 1.29
CA GLU A 142 -3.91 -7.18 -0.04
C GLU A 142 -3.09 -6.07 -0.69
N ASP A 143 -1.95 -6.44 -1.31
CA ASP A 143 -1.04 -5.51 -1.96
C ASP A 143 -1.75 -4.90 -3.19
N PRO A 144 -2.04 -3.58 -3.22
CA PRO A 144 -2.71 -2.95 -4.36
C PRO A 144 -1.93 -3.12 -5.66
N TRP A 145 -0.61 -3.39 -5.56
CA TRP A 145 0.26 -3.67 -6.69
C TRP A 145 0.03 -5.03 -7.35
N GLU A 146 -0.38 -6.04 -6.59
CA GLU A 146 -0.72 -7.35 -7.17
C GLU A 146 -2.06 -7.27 -7.93
N GLU A 147 -3.06 -6.60 -7.36
CA GLU A 147 -4.30 -6.31 -8.07
C GLU A 147 -4.08 -5.41 -9.30
N ALA A 148 -3.24 -4.38 -9.13
CA ALA A 148 -2.83 -3.49 -10.21
C ALA A 148 -2.19 -4.30 -11.34
N ALA A 149 -1.20 -5.14 -11.06
CA ALA A 149 -0.56 -5.99 -12.08
C ALA A 149 -1.56 -6.94 -12.78
N ALA A 150 -2.57 -7.43 -12.06
CA ALA A 150 -3.63 -8.26 -12.65
C ALA A 150 -4.58 -7.45 -13.55
N LYS A 151 -4.90 -6.20 -13.21
CA LYS A 151 -5.81 -5.30 -13.96
C LYS A 151 -5.09 -4.52 -15.07
N LEU A 152 -3.80 -4.24 -14.92
CA LEU A 152 -2.96 -3.46 -15.83
C LEU A 152 -2.22 -4.40 -16.79
N SER A 153 -2.92 -4.88 -17.81
CA SER A 153 -2.25 -5.47 -18.98
C SER A 153 -1.54 -4.37 -19.78
N ASN A 154 -0.27 -4.60 -20.18
CA ASN A 154 0.47 -3.66 -21.03
C ASN A 154 -0.37 -3.23 -22.24
N GLY A 155 -0.52 -1.92 -22.44
CA GLY A 155 -1.35 -1.35 -23.50
C GLY A 155 -2.81 -1.07 -23.13
N ASN A 156 -3.25 -1.37 -21.89
CA ASN A 156 -4.58 -0.97 -21.42
C ASN A 156 -4.67 0.56 -21.27
N ILE A 157 -5.81 1.15 -21.64
CA ILE A 157 -6.10 2.58 -21.52
C ILE A 157 -6.98 2.76 -20.28
N ILE A 158 -6.53 3.61 -19.37
CA ILE A 158 -7.17 3.83 -18.07
C ILE A 158 -7.34 5.33 -17.87
N MET A 159 -8.42 5.71 -17.17
CA MET A 159 -8.63 7.07 -16.72
C MET A 159 -7.83 7.32 -15.43
N GLY A 160 -7.02 8.37 -15.45
CA GLY A 160 -6.20 8.75 -14.30
C GLY A 160 -6.32 10.24 -13.98
N LYS A 161 -6.20 10.59 -12.70
CA LYS A 161 -6.26 11.97 -12.22
C LYS A 161 -4.87 12.48 -11.87
N VAL A 162 -4.48 13.63 -12.39
CA VAL A 162 -3.17 14.25 -12.09
C VAL A 162 -3.15 14.70 -10.63
N VAL A 163 -2.32 14.08 -9.79
CA VAL A 163 -2.18 14.47 -8.37
C VAL A 163 -1.05 15.48 -8.17
N ARG A 164 0.04 15.34 -8.93
CA ARG A 164 1.21 16.21 -8.80
C ARG A 164 1.96 16.35 -10.12
N LEU A 165 2.42 17.55 -10.41
CA LEU A 165 3.29 17.83 -11.54
C LEU A 165 4.71 18.11 -11.02
N ALA A 166 5.71 17.40 -11.56
CA ALA A 166 7.12 17.61 -11.30
C ALA A 166 7.83 18.08 -12.57
N GLN A 167 9.04 18.63 -12.46
CA GLN A 167 9.77 19.13 -13.63
C GLN A 167 10.14 18.03 -14.64
N PHE A 168 10.22 16.77 -14.19
CA PHE A 168 10.57 15.61 -15.02
C PHE A 168 9.36 14.77 -15.46
N GLY A 169 8.15 15.04 -14.93
CA GLY A 169 6.96 14.28 -15.31
C GLY A 169 5.69 14.67 -14.56
N ALA A 170 4.58 14.07 -14.95
CA ALA A 170 3.29 14.18 -14.27
C ALA A 170 2.98 12.89 -13.50
N PHE A 171 2.64 13.01 -12.22
CA PHE A 171 2.14 11.93 -11.39
C PHE A 171 0.62 11.87 -11.51
N VAL A 172 0.13 10.74 -11.98
CA VAL A 172 -1.27 10.47 -12.24
C VAL A 172 -1.69 9.31 -11.34
N SER A 173 -2.69 9.54 -10.49
CA SER A 173 -3.27 8.46 -9.70
C SER A 173 -4.31 7.74 -10.52
N LEU A 174 -4.16 6.42 -10.63
CA LEU A 174 -5.06 5.55 -11.35
C LEU A 174 -6.07 5.00 -10.34
N GLU A 175 -7.26 5.61 -10.26
CA GLU A 175 -8.29 5.19 -9.29
C GLU A 175 -8.72 3.73 -9.52
N GLU A 176 -8.77 3.28 -10.78
CA GLU A 176 -9.13 1.90 -11.15
C GLU A 176 -8.13 0.84 -10.65
N ALA A 177 -6.86 1.23 -10.54
CA ALA A 177 -5.76 0.34 -10.14
C ALA A 177 -5.24 0.62 -8.72
N GLY A 178 -5.70 1.69 -8.07
CA GLY A 178 -5.26 2.08 -6.72
C GLY A 178 -3.78 2.41 -6.60
N VAL A 179 -3.12 2.76 -7.72
CA VAL A 179 -1.68 2.98 -7.82
C VAL A 179 -1.37 4.27 -8.57
N ASP A 180 -0.18 4.81 -8.32
CA ASP A 180 0.29 6.03 -8.98
C ASP A 180 1.19 5.68 -10.17
N GLY A 181 0.90 6.31 -11.31
CA GLY A 181 1.73 6.25 -12.50
C GLY A 181 2.43 7.58 -12.78
N LEU A 182 3.52 7.49 -13.54
CA LEU A 182 4.33 8.62 -13.96
C LEU A 182 4.33 8.73 -15.48
N ILE A 183 4.00 9.92 -15.97
CA ILE A 183 4.18 10.30 -17.37
C ILE A 183 5.45 11.14 -17.48
N HIS A 184 6.42 10.69 -18.27
CA HIS A 184 7.62 11.46 -18.52
C HIS A 184 7.32 12.71 -19.37
N ILE A 185 7.98 13.84 -19.12
CA ILE A 185 7.78 15.07 -19.91
C ILE A 185 7.96 14.88 -21.42
N SER A 186 8.83 13.95 -21.82
CA SER A 186 9.05 13.60 -23.23
C SER A 186 7.81 13.02 -23.92
N LYS A 187 6.92 12.38 -23.15
CA LYS A 187 5.69 11.73 -23.66
C LYS A 187 4.51 12.70 -23.73
N LEU A 188 4.50 13.76 -22.92
CA LEU A 188 3.50 14.84 -22.97
C LEU A 188 3.66 15.75 -24.20
N GLY A 189 4.86 15.75 -24.79
CA GLY A 189 5.32 16.67 -25.84
C GLY A 189 4.51 16.79 -27.13
N LYS A 190 3.82 15.73 -27.60
CA LYS A 190 3.38 15.61 -29.01
C LYS A 190 4.46 16.12 -30.00
N GLY A 191 5.73 15.82 -29.75
CA GLY A 191 6.87 16.29 -30.56
C GLY A 191 7.34 17.74 -30.33
N ARG A 192 6.78 18.49 -29.39
CA ARG A 192 7.27 19.82 -28.96
C ARG A 192 8.16 19.70 -27.71
N ARG A 193 9.23 20.51 -27.66
CA ARG A 193 10.02 20.70 -26.43
C ARG A 193 9.17 21.47 -25.42
N ILE A 194 8.56 20.75 -24.50
CA ILE A 194 7.88 21.33 -23.35
C ILE A 194 8.92 21.44 -22.22
N ASN A 195 9.04 22.63 -21.62
CA ASN A 195 9.95 22.83 -20.48
C ASN A 195 9.30 22.45 -19.15
N HIS A 196 7.97 22.61 -19.02
CA HIS A 196 7.21 22.24 -17.84
C HIS A 196 5.87 21.55 -18.18
N PRO A 197 5.54 20.41 -17.57
CA PRO A 197 4.29 19.70 -17.82
C PRO A 197 3.04 20.49 -17.41
N ARG A 198 3.19 21.53 -16.57
CA ARG A 198 2.14 22.51 -16.23
C ARG A 198 1.62 23.32 -17.41
N GLU A 199 2.33 23.35 -18.52
CA GLU A 199 1.87 24.03 -19.75
C GLU A 199 0.81 23.21 -20.51
N VAL A 200 0.70 21.92 -20.22
CA VAL A 200 -0.14 20.97 -20.98
C VAL A 200 -1.12 20.22 -20.09
N LEU A 201 -0.83 20.08 -18.79
CA LEU A 201 -1.68 19.43 -17.80
C LEU A 201 -1.88 20.32 -16.58
N GLU A 202 -3.11 20.31 -16.06
CA GLU A 202 -3.45 20.95 -14.79
C GLU A 202 -3.47 19.93 -13.64
N GLU A 203 -3.13 20.37 -12.43
CA GLU A 203 -3.26 19.56 -11.21
C GLU A 203 -4.76 19.29 -10.97
N GLY A 204 -5.13 18.01 -10.86
CA GLY A 204 -6.52 17.57 -10.69
C GLY A 204 -7.26 17.23 -11.98
N GLN A 205 -6.64 17.40 -13.16
CA GLN A 205 -7.24 17.04 -14.44
C GLN A 205 -7.32 15.52 -14.62
N GLU A 206 -8.43 15.04 -15.18
CA GLU A 206 -8.60 13.65 -15.61
C GLU A 206 -8.06 13.47 -17.04
N ILE A 207 -7.24 12.46 -17.25
CA ILE A 207 -6.62 12.14 -18.54
C ILE A 207 -6.64 10.63 -18.82
N GLU A 208 -6.83 10.27 -20.08
CA GLU A 208 -6.67 8.89 -20.55
C GLU A 208 -5.19 8.57 -20.77
N VAL A 209 -4.72 7.52 -20.10
CA VAL A 209 -3.33 7.08 -20.07
C VAL A 209 -3.24 5.60 -20.37
N GLN A 210 -2.30 5.25 -21.23
CA GLN A 210 -1.95 3.89 -21.60
C GLN A 210 -0.73 3.42 -20.80
N VAL A 211 -0.78 2.17 -20.32
CA VAL A 211 0.34 1.54 -19.61
C VAL A 211 1.43 1.11 -20.60
N GLU A 212 2.63 1.69 -20.48
CA GLU A 212 3.80 1.33 -21.30
C GLU A 212 4.66 0.29 -20.56
N SER A 213 4.96 0.52 -19.28
CA SER A 213 5.71 -0.43 -18.44
C SER A 213 5.30 -0.36 -16.98
N VAL A 214 5.40 -1.50 -16.28
CA VAL A 214 5.14 -1.62 -14.84
C VAL A 214 6.42 -2.11 -14.16
N ASP A 215 6.98 -1.29 -13.27
CA ASP A 215 8.10 -1.65 -12.40
C ASP A 215 7.59 -1.96 -11.00
N LEU A 216 7.50 -3.25 -10.68
CA LEU A 216 7.04 -3.76 -9.38
C LEU A 216 8.05 -3.47 -8.24
N GLU A 217 9.35 -3.39 -8.56
CA GLU A 217 10.41 -3.17 -7.57
C GLU A 217 10.37 -1.76 -7.00
N GLU A 218 10.30 -0.74 -7.87
CA GLU A 218 10.20 0.66 -7.43
C GLU A 218 8.78 1.09 -7.12
N LYS A 219 7.77 0.22 -7.36
CA LYS A 219 6.36 0.56 -7.28
C LYS A 219 6.07 1.80 -8.14
N ARG A 220 6.44 1.72 -9.43
CA ARG A 220 6.24 2.78 -10.43
C ARG A 220 5.65 2.22 -11.71
N ILE A 221 4.73 2.96 -12.32
CA ILE A 221 4.16 2.63 -13.63
C ILE A 221 4.51 3.75 -14.59
N SER A 222 5.12 3.41 -15.72
CA SER A 222 5.33 4.35 -16.81
C SER A 222 4.09 4.40 -17.68
N LEU A 223 3.49 5.58 -17.75
CA LEU A 223 2.28 5.85 -18.51
C LEU A 223 2.59 6.73 -19.72
N ALA A 224 1.90 6.47 -20.82
CA ALA A 224 1.89 7.32 -22.00
C ALA A 224 0.46 7.85 -22.23
N PRO A 225 0.26 9.13 -22.58
CA PRO A 225 -1.08 9.61 -22.93
C PRO A 225 -1.61 8.86 -24.17
N SER A 226 -2.92 8.57 -24.25
CA SER A 226 -3.49 7.82 -25.39
C SER A 226 -3.30 8.50 -26.76
N ASP A 227 -3.04 9.81 -26.76
CA ASP A 227 -2.69 10.60 -27.95
C ASP A 227 -1.20 10.50 -28.34
N TYR A 228 -0.41 9.67 -27.65
CA TYR A 228 1.00 9.47 -27.94
C TYR A 228 1.17 8.67 -29.23
N VAL A 229 1.40 9.38 -30.35
CA VAL A 229 1.98 8.77 -31.55
C VAL A 229 3.44 8.46 -31.23
N SER A 230 3.77 7.17 -31.14
CA SER A 230 5.15 6.76 -30.99
C SER A 230 5.93 7.21 -32.24
N PRO A 231 7.15 7.78 -32.11
CA PRO A 231 7.98 8.09 -33.28
C PRO A 231 8.32 6.84 -34.12
N GLU A 232 8.10 5.64 -33.60
CA GLU A 232 8.22 4.38 -34.35
C GLU A 232 7.04 4.14 -35.32
N ASP A 233 5.86 4.70 -35.04
CA ASP A 233 4.69 4.59 -35.92
C ASP A 233 4.78 5.57 -37.11
N ASP A 234 5.45 6.71 -36.92
CA ASP A 234 5.84 7.60 -38.02
C ASP A 234 6.86 6.91 -38.95
N GLN A 235 7.86 6.21 -38.39
CA GLN A 235 8.83 5.48 -39.23
C GLN A 235 8.19 4.33 -40.00
N LYS A 236 7.26 3.57 -39.40
CA LYS A 236 6.54 2.48 -40.11
C LYS A 236 5.57 3.02 -41.16
N SER A 237 4.95 4.17 -40.93
CA SER A 237 4.03 4.79 -41.91
C SER A 237 4.80 5.44 -43.05
N GLU A 238 5.93 6.10 -42.81
CA GLU A 238 6.85 6.56 -43.85
C GLU A 238 7.46 5.40 -44.64
N ASP A 239 7.95 4.33 -43.99
CA ASP A 239 8.49 3.16 -44.69
C ASP A 239 7.44 2.43 -45.54
N ARG A 240 6.17 2.38 -45.07
CA ARG A 240 5.05 1.84 -45.86
C ARG A 240 4.74 2.73 -47.05
N LEU A 241 4.66 4.04 -46.86
CA LEU A 241 4.44 5.01 -47.94
C LEU A 241 5.56 4.96 -48.98
N VAL A 242 6.83 4.90 -48.56
CA VAL A 242 8.00 4.79 -49.44
C VAL A 242 8.02 3.45 -50.19
N LYS A 243 7.65 2.34 -49.53
CA LYS A 243 7.54 1.02 -50.18
C LYS A 243 6.40 0.95 -51.19
N ASP A 244 5.26 1.58 -50.91
CA ASP A 244 4.12 1.62 -51.83
C ASP A 244 4.37 2.54 -53.03
N PHE A 245 5.04 3.68 -52.83
CA PHE A 245 5.53 4.53 -53.93
C PHE A 245 6.58 3.84 -54.79
N LYS A 246 7.49 3.04 -54.21
CA LYS A 246 8.45 2.24 -54.99
C LYS A 246 7.76 1.11 -55.79
N LYS A 247 6.70 0.51 -55.24
CA LYS A 247 5.91 -0.52 -55.93
C LYS A 247 5.07 0.04 -57.08
N SER A 248 4.49 1.23 -56.94
CA SER A 248 3.71 1.87 -58.01
C SER A 248 4.60 2.27 -59.18
N ASN A 249 5.80 2.81 -58.92
CA ASN A 249 6.72 3.23 -59.98
C ASN A 249 7.37 2.04 -60.73
N LYS A 250 7.60 0.90 -60.05
CA LYS A 250 8.08 -0.34 -60.68
C LYS A 250 7.02 -1.01 -61.58
N LYS A 251 5.72 -0.75 -61.35
CA LYS A 251 4.63 -1.20 -62.23
C LYS A 251 4.47 -0.32 -63.48
N GLN A 252 4.76 0.98 -63.41
CA GLN A 252 4.72 1.87 -64.58
C GLN A 252 5.88 1.64 -65.56
N SER A 253 7.07 1.24 -65.10
CA SER A 253 8.18 0.89 -66.01
C SER A 253 7.99 -0.45 -66.72
N ALA A 254 7.13 -1.34 -66.21
CA ALA A 254 6.85 -2.64 -66.82
C ALA A 254 5.79 -2.59 -67.93
N THR A 255 4.92 -1.56 -67.94
CA THR A 255 3.87 -1.39 -68.96
C THR A 255 4.33 -0.66 -70.22
N LEU A 256 5.50 -0.01 -70.22
CA LEU A 256 6.04 0.68 -71.40
C LEU A 256 6.93 -0.21 -72.29
N GLY A 257 7.22 -1.45 -71.88
CA GLY A 257 8.10 -2.37 -72.61
C GLY A 257 7.42 -3.16 -73.74
N THR A 258 6.09 -3.23 -73.77
CA THR A 258 5.35 -4.09 -74.72
C THR A 258 5.11 -3.44 -76.08
N PHE A 259 5.32 -2.13 -76.25
CA PHE A 259 5.20 -1.44 -77.53
C PHE A 259 6.49 -1.56 -78.39
N GLY A 260 7.65 -1.72 -77.74
CA GLY A 260 8.94 -1.91 -78.41
C GLY A 260 9.09 -3.27 -79.09
N ASP A 261 8.58 -4.33 -78.45
CA ASP A 261 8.63 -5.69 -79.00
C ASP A 261 7.66 -5.90 -80.18
N LEU A 262 6.49 -5.23 -80.17
CA LEU A 262 5.54 -5.27 -81.29
C LEU A 262 6.07 -4.56 -82.54
N LEU A 263 6.91 -3.53 -82.38
CA LEU A 263 7.47 -2.77 -83.50
C LEU A 263 8.68 -3.49 -84.12
N LYS A 264 9.43 -4.25 -83.31
CA LYS A 264 10.55 -5.09 -83.77
C LYS A 264 10.08 -6.34 -84.51
N ALA A 265 8.97 -6.93 -84.09
CA ALA A 265 8.34 -8.06 -84.80
C ALA A 265 7.85 -7.66 -86.21
N LYS A 266 7.33 -6.44 -86.39
CA LYS A 266 6.85 -5.95 -87.70
C LYS A 266 7.95 -5.52 -88.67
N LEU A 267 9.19 -5.36 -88.20
CA LEU A 267 10.35 -4.99 -89.03
C LEU A 267 11.15 -6.21 -89.51
N ALA A 268 10.97 -7.39 -88.89
CA ALA A 268 11.64 -8.63 -89.27
C ALA A 268 10.89 -9.44 -90.34
N GLU A 269 9.62 -9.15 -90.62
CA GLU A 269 8.82 -9.82 -91.67
C GLU A 269 8.92 -9.19 -93.07
N LYS A 270 9.82 -8.20 -93.27
CA LYS A 270 9.97 -7.53 -94.57
C LYS A 270 11.42 -7.43 -95.03
N SER A 271 12.16 -8.53 -94.95
CA SER A 271 13.44 -8.75 -95.64
C SER A 271 13.45 -10.11 -96.30
#